data_AF-A0A2R6DEL0-F1
#
_entry.id   AF-A0A2R6DEL0-F1
#
_cell.length_a   1.000
_cell.length_b   1.000
_cell.length_c   1.000
_cell.angle_alpha   90.00
_cell.angle_beta   90.00
_cell.angle_gamma   90.00
#
_symmetry.space_group_name_H-M   'P 1'
#
loop_
_entity.id
_entity.type
_entity.pdbx_description
1 polymer ?
#
loop_
_entity_poly.entity_id
_entity_poly.type
_entity_poly.pdbx_seq_one_letter_code
_entity_poly.pdbx_strand_id
1 'polypeptide(L)'
;MAPTITEIETTEFTYPLENVTTTPIGTDVLYEPGRTHERRTYAIRVHTDAGITGEYVGGNPPAFAQVNTVAGYLVGENPLHRERHFSELKRALRKYDRMGIGPVDIALWDFAGKYYDAPIHELLGTYRERLPVYVSTY
;
A
#
# COMPACT_ATOMS: atom_id res chain seq x y z
N MET A 1 8.85 24.71 -3.96
CA MET A 1 7.82 24.32 -4.96
C MET A 1 6.99 23.20 -4.35
N ALA A 2 5.74 23.03 -4.78
CA ALA A 2 4.97 21.87 -4.36
C ALA A 2 5.62 20.60 -4.95
N PRO A 3 5.73 19.50 -4.18
CA PRO A 3 6.29 18.27 -4.70
C PRO A 3 5.40 17.71 -5.81
N THR A 4 5.97 16.93 -6.71
CA THR A 4 5.30 16.31 -7.84
C THR A 4 5.65 14.83 -7.91
N ILE A 5 4.66 13.98 -8.17
CA ILE A 5 4.89 12.55 -8.44
C ILE A 5 5.57 12.41 -9.81
N THR A 6 6.74 11.76 -9.83
CA THR A 6 7.54 11.56 -11.06
C THR A 6 7.34 10.18 -11.65
N GLU A 7 7.14 9.18 -10.80
CA GLU A 7 7.03 7.78 -11.22
C GLU A 7 6.27 6.96 -10.16
N ILE A 8 5.53 5.95 -10.63
CA ILE A 8 4.91 4.95 -9.77
C ILE A 8 5.45 3.59 -10.20
N GLU A 9 6.18 2.95 -9.30
CA GLU A 9 6.78 1.64 -9.48
C GLU A 9 5.99 0.61 -8.67
N THR A 10 5.72 -0.54 -9.28
CA THR A 10 5.14 -1.69 -8.57
C THR A 10 6.06 -2.89 -8.70
N THR A 11 6.26 -3.62 -7.61
CA THR A 11 7.14 -4.79 -7.56
C THR A 11 6.35 -5.98 -7.03
N GLU A 12 6.29 -7.07 -7.80
CA GLU A 12 5.89 -8.37 -7.28
C GLU A 12 7.12 -9.09 -6.73
N PHE A 13 7.01 -9.65 -5.52
CA PHE A 13 8.10 -10.44 -4.93
C PHE A 13 7.57 -11.57 -4.06
N THR A 14 8.47 -12.52 -3.76
CA THR A 14 8.20 -13.68 -2.91
C THR A 14 9.12 -13.70 -1.70
N TYR A 15 8.62 -14.21 -0.58
CA TYR A 15 9.40 -14.43 0.63
C TYR A 15 8.97 -15.71 1.36
N PRO A 16 9.89 -16.39 2.07
CA PRO A 16 9.57 -17.61 2.79
C PRO A 16 8.76 -17.31 4.06
N LEU A 17 7.72 -18.10 4.31
CA LEU A 17 7.02 -18.18 5.59
C LEU A 17 7.23 -19.57 6.19
N GLU A 18 7.87 -19.63 7.35
CA GLU A 18 8.14 -20.87 8.05
C GLU A 18 6.94 -21.35 8.88
N ASN A 19 6.81 -22.66 9.00
CA ASN A 19 5.76 -23.37 9.72
C ASN A 19 4.34 -23.08 9.22
N VAL A 20 4.23 -22.79 7.92
CA VAL A 20 2.99 -22.34 7.29
C VAL A 20 2.69 -23.17 6.06
N THR A 21 1.40 -23.44 5.85
CA THR A 21 0.84 -24.00 4.62
C THR A 21 -0.43 -23.26 4.24
N THR A 22 -1.00 -23.58 3.08
CA THR A 22 -2.27 -23.00 2.62
C THR A 22 -3.26 -24.10 2.25
N THR A 23 -4.55 -23.82 2.36
CA THR A 23 -5.58 -24.72 1.85
C THR A 23 -5.42 -24.92 0.34
N PRO A 24 -5.94 -26.00 -0.26
CA PRO A 24 -5.81 -26.24 -1.71
C PRO A 24 -6.32 -25.09 -2.60
N ILE A 25 -7.27 -24.28 -2.08
CA ILE A 25 -7.83 -23.11 -2.76
C ILE A 25 -7.05 -21.83 -2.43
N GLY A 26 -6.12 -21.88 -1.47
CA GLY A 26 -5.22 -20.79 -1.09
C GLY A 26 -5.88 -19.69 -0.25
N THR A 27 -7.05 -19.95 0.32
CA THR A 27 -7.84 -18.97 1.08
C THR A 27 -7.36 -18.82 2.51
N ASP A 28 -7.01 -19.95 3.13
CA ASP A 28 -6.68 -20.01 4.55
C ASP A 28 -5.23 -20.44 4.71
N VAL A 29 -4.58 -19.85 5.69
CA VAL A 29 -3.21 -20.17 6.09
C VAL A 29 -3.30 -21.10 7.29
N LEU A 30 -2.60 -22.22 7.26
CA LEU A 30 -2.60 -23.20 8.34
C LEU A 30 -1.19 -23.35 8.90
N TYR A 31 -1.12 -23.61 10.21
CA TYR A 31 0.14 -23.95 10.85
C TYR A 31 0.55 -25.39 10.49
N GLU A 32 1.73 -25.57 9.90
CA GLU A 32 2.30 -26.87 9.55
C GLU A 32 3.78 -26.88 9.91
N PRO A 33 4.18 -27.46 11.06
CA PRO A 33 5.57 -27.48 11.51
C PRO A 33 6.55 -28.02 10.46
N GLY A 34 7.68 -27.33 10.27
CA GLY A 34 8.74 -27.77 9.35
C GLY A 34 8.44 -27.52 7.87
N ARG A 35 7.28 -26.99 7.52
CA ARG A 35 6.96 -26.55 6.16
C ARG A 35 7.32 -25.09 5.95
N THR A 36 7.96 -24.78 4.82
CA THR A 36 8.17 -23.41 4.35
C THR A 36 7.25 -23.15 3.16
N HIS A 37 6.45 -22.10 3.25
CA HIS A 37 5.56 -21.65 2.19
C HIS A 37 6.08 -20.36 1.57
N GLU A 38 6.33 -20.37 0.26
CA GLU A 38 6.69 -19.16 -0.49
C GLU A 38 5.47 -18.25 -0.64
N ARG A 39 5.46 -17.11 0.07
CA ARG A 39 4.39 -16.13 0.01
C ARG A 39 4.69 -15.09 -1.05
N ARG A 40 3.80 -14.96 -2.03
CA ARG A 40 3.80 -13.86 -2.98
C ARG A 40 3.14 -12.62 -2.37
N THR A 41 3.75 -11.46 -2.57
CA THR A 41 3.16 -10.17 -2.22
C THR A 41 3.63 -9.09 -3.20
N TYR A 42 3.21 -7.86 -2.94
CA TYR A 42 3.46 -6.72 -3.80
C TYR A 42 4.00 -5.55 -2.98
N ALA A 43 4.79 -4.70 -3.63
CA ALA A 43 5.21 -3.40 -3.12
C ALA A 43 4.88 -2.31 -4.15
N ILE A 44 4.67 -1.10 -3.67
CA ILE A 44 4.55 0.11 -4.47
C ILE A 44 5.51 1.16 -3.96
N ARG A 45 6.15 1.88 -4.89
CA ARG A 45 6.91 3.10 -4.64
C ARG A 45 6.35 4.23 -5.47
N VAL A 46 6.11 5.37 -4.83
CA VAL A 46 5.68 6.62 -5.45
C VAL A 46 6.84 7.60 -5.34
N HIS A 47 7.59 7.75 -6.42
CA HIS A 47 8.75 8.62 -6.50
C HIS A 47 8.32 10.07 -6.75
N THR A 48 9.06 11.02 -6.18
CA THR A 48 8.75 12.45 -6.30
C THR A 48 9.98 13.28 -6.62
N ASP A 49 9.76 14.48 -7.16
CA ASP A 49 10.81 15.48 -7.45
C ASP A 49 11.47 16.07 -6.18
N ALA A 50 10.88 15.83 -5.01
CA ALA A 50 11.44 16.23 -3.72
C ALA A 50 12.53 15.26 -3.21
N GLY A 51 12.82 14.18 -3.94
CA GLY A 51 13.77 13.14 -3.51
C GLY A 51 13.24 12.28 -2.37
N ILE A 52 11.93 12.32 -2.10
CA ILE A 52 11.25 11.52 -1.08
C ILE A 52 10.32 10.54 -1.79
N THR A 53 10.41 9.27 -1.42
CA THR A 53 9.58 8.20 -1.99
C THR A 53 8.57 7.72 -0.95
N GLY A 54 7.30 7.68 -1.34
CA GLY A 54 6.24 7.05 -0.57
C GLY A 54 6.16 5.55 -0.88
N GLU A 55 5.98 4.70 0.12
CA GLU A 55 6.15 3.26 0.00
C GLU A 55 5.06 2.48 0.72
N TYR A 56 4.71 1.31 0.17
CA TYR A 56 3.82 0.36 0.84
C TYR A 56 4.10 -1.06 0.38
N VAL A 57 3.98 -2.03 1.31
CA VAL A 57 4.08 -3.47 1.06
C VAL A 57 2.78 -4.13 1.49
N GLY A 58 2.20 -4.94 0.60
CA GLY A 58 0.97 -5.68 0.83
C GLY A 58 0.04 -5.62 -0.37
N GLY A 59 -1.20 -6.07 -0.20
CA GLY A 59 -2.21 -6.10 -1.26
C GLY A 59 -2.22 -7.42 -2.05
N ASN A 60 -2.92 -7.41 -3.18
CA ASN A 60 -3.23 -8.59 -3.99
C ASN A 60 -3.14 -8.29 -5.49
N PRO A 61 -3.10 -9.32 -6.37
CA PRO A 61 -2.90 -9.10 -7.80
C PRO A 61 -3.96 -8.17 -8.44
N PRO A 62 -5.28 -8.32 -8.15
CA PRO A 62 -6.29 -7.38 -8.67
C PRO A 62 -6.06 -5.92 -8.28
N ALA A 63 -5.64 -5.65 -7.04
CA ALA A 63 -5.34 -4.30 -6.57
C ALA A 63 -4.20 -3.66 -7.39
N PHE A 64 -3.11 -4.40 -7.60
CA PHE A 64 -1.95 -3.88 -8.33
C PHE A 64 -2.19 -3.75 -9.83
N ALA A 65 -3.03 -4.61 -10.42
CA ALA A 65 -3.51 -4.41 -11.79
C ALA A 65 -4.32 -3.11 -11.93
N GLN A 66 -5.13 -2.75 -10.92
CA GLN A 66 -5.88 -1.48 -10.92
C GLN A 66 -4.99 -0.26 -10.73
N VAL A 67 -3.83 -0.36 -10.08
CA VAL A 67 -2.87 0.76 -9.98
C VAL A 67 -2.49 1.28 -11.37
N ASN A 68 -2.30 0.39 -12.34
CA ASN A 68 -2.02 0.77 -13.74
C ASN A 68 -3.15 1.60 -14.38
N THR A 69 -4.39 1.44 -13.93
CA THR A 69 -5.53 2.21 -14.45
C THR A 69 -5.51 3.67 -13.96
N VAL A 70 -4.90 3.91 -12.80
CA VAL A 70 -4.92 5.22 -12.13
C VAL A 70 -3.57 5.93 -12.14
N ALA A 71 -2.47 5.22 -12.37
CA ALA A 71 -1.12 5.76 -12.32
C ALA A 71 -0.91 6.96 -13.26
N GLY A 72 -1.48 6.91 -14.48
CA GLY A 72 -1.36 8.00 -15.46
C GLY A 72 -2.02 9.31 -15.03
N TYR A 73 -3.00 9.27 -14.12
CA TYR A 73 -3.58 10.49 -13.52
C TYR A 73 -2.68 11.07 -12.41
N LEU A 74 -1.95 10.21 -11.69
CA LEU A 74 -1.18 10.61 -10.51
C LEU A 74 0.18 11.19 -10.87
N VAL A 75 0.84 10.68 -11.90
CA VAL A 75 2.13 11.22 -12.36
C VAL A 75 1.93 12.67 -12.84
N GLY A 76 2.74 13.58 -12.32
CA GLY A 76 2.61 15.02 -12.55
C GLY A 76 1.72 15.75 -11.54
N GLU A 77 1.03 15.04 -10.64
CA GLU A 77 0.22 15.65 -9.58
C GLU A 77 1.00 15.82 -8.26
N ASN A 78 0.49 16.69 -7.40
CA ASN A 78 1.05 16.92 -6.07
C ASN A 78 0.60 15.81 -5.09
N PRO A 79 1.52 14.99 -4.55
CA PRO A 79 1.20 13.86 -3.67
C PRO A 79 0.52 14.27 -2.35
N LEU A 80 0.60 15.55 -1.96
CA LEU A 80 -0.04 16.06 -0.74
C LEU A 80 -1.56 16.24 -0.88
N HIS A 81 -2.11 16.23 -2.10
CA HIS A 81 -3.55 16.37 -2.35
C HIS A 81 -4.32 15.04 -2.18
N ARG A 82 -3.98 14.25 -1.16
CA ARG A 82 -4.47 12.88 -0.93
C ARG A 82 -6.00 12.74 -1.04
N GLU A 83 -6.77 13.60 -0.39
CA GLU A 83 -8.25 13.54 -0.42
C GLU A 83 -8.83 13.78 -1.82
N ARG A 84 -8.22 14.69 -2.60
CA ARG A 84 -8.58 14.92 -4.00
C ARG A 84 -8.28 13.68 -4.82
N HIS A 85 -7.11 13.08 -4.66
CA HIS A 85 -6.76 11.85 -5.36
C HIS A 85 -7.73 10.73 -5.00
N PHE A 86 -7.98 10.47 -3.71
CA PHE A 86 -8.95 9.48 -3.27
C PHE A 86 -10.32 9.68 -3.91
N SER A 87 -10.83 10.91 -3.94
CA SER A 87 -12.10 11.27 -4.56
C SER A 87 -12.13 11.00 -6.07
N GLU A 88 -11.10 11.42 -6.80
CA GLU A 88 -11.01 11.18 -8.25
C GLU A 88 -10.82 9.69 -8.58
N LEU A 89 -9.97 8.98 -7.84
CA LEU A 89 -9.76 7.55 -8.03
C LEU A 89 -11.04 6.75 -7.75
N LYS A 90 -11.78 7.11 -6.70
CA LYS A 90 -13.09 6.50 -6.38
C LYS A 90 -14.09 6.68 -7.51
N ARG A 91 -14.09 7.84 -8.17
CA ARG A 91 -14.94 8.14 -9.33
C ARG A 91 -14.48 7.39 -10.58
N ALA A 92 -13.18 7.36 -10.85
CA ALA A 92 -12.58 6.64 -11.97
C ALA A 92 -12.87 5.14 -11.88
N LEU A 93 -12.69 4.57 -10.68
CA LEU A 93 -12.88 3.15 -10.40
C LEU A 93 -14.30 2.78 -9.99
N ARG A 94 -15.31 3.63 -10.27
CA ARG A 94 -16.69 3.42 -9.77
C ARG A 94 -17.34 2.09 -10.19
N LYS A 95 -16.87 1.48 -11.29
CA LYS A 95 -17.33 0.20 -11.84
C LYS A 95 -16.42 -0.99 -11.49
N TYR A 96 -15.40 -0.76 -10.67
CA TYR A 96 -14.45 -1.77 -10.21
C TYR A 96 -14.57 -1.94 -8.69
N ASP A 97 -13.86 -2.91 -8.12
CA ASP A 97 -13.84 -3.16 -6.67
C ASP A 97 -13.13 -2.05 -5.85
N ARG A 98 -12.36 -1.19 -6.53
CA ARG A 98 -11.59 -0.06 -5.97
C ARG A 98 -10.41 -0.47 -5.08
N MET A 99 -9.98 -1.72 -5.14
CA MET A 99 -8.87 -2.25 -4.35
C MET A 99 -7.53 -1.59 -4.70
N GLY A 100 -7.37 -1.06 -5.91
CA GLY A 100 -6.15 -0.36 -6.32
C GLY A 100 -5.93 1.00 -5.65
N ILE A 101 -6.96 1.58 -5.02
CA ILE A 101 -6.83 2.87 -4.31
C ILE A 101 -5.98 2.71 -3.05
N GLY A 102 -6.14 1.61 -2.32
CA GLY A 102 -5.49 1.40 -1.03
C GLY A 102 -3.96 1.49 -1.09
N PRO A 103 -3.27 0.69 -1.93
CA PRO A 103 -1.82 0.74 -2.04
C PRO A 103 -1.28 2.14 -2.38
N VAL A 104 -1.95 2.86 -3.27
CA VAL A 104 -1.58 4.24 -3.64
C VAL A 104 -1.77 5.18 -2.46
N ASP A 105 -2.95 5.18 -1.83
CA ASP A 105 -3.27 6.09 -0.74
C ASP A 105 -2.30 5.91 0.45
N ILE A 106 -1.99 4.66 0.81
CA ILE A 106 -1.03 4.37 1.88
C ILE A 106 0.36 4.89 1.52
N ALA A 107 0.83 4.68 0.29
CA ALA A 107 2.11 5.20 -0.15
C ALA A 107 2.16 6.74 -0.14
N LEU A 108 1.05 7.42 -0.48
CA LEU A 108 0.97 8.88 -0.39
C LEU A 108 0.96 9.38 1.07
N TRP A 109 0.38 8.60 1.99
CA TRP A 109 0.47 8.88 3.43
C TRP A 109 1.89 8.69 3.98
N ASP A 110 2.58 7.63 3.56
CA ASP A 110 3.99 7.41 3.90
C ASP A 110 4.87 8.55 3.36
N PHE A 111 4.66 8.96 2.10
CA PHE A 111 5.29 10.17 1.55
C PHE A 111 5.03 11.40 2.44
N ALA A 112 3.77 11.63 2.84
CA ALA A 112 3.43 12.80 3.64
C ALA A 112 4.12 12.77 5.02
N GLY A 113 4.19 11.61 5.65
CA GLY A 113 4.93 11.42 6.90
C GLY A 113 6.41 11.79 6.74
N LYS A 114 7.07 11.24 5.72
CA LYS A 114 8.47 11.53 5.39
C LYS A 114 8.67 13.01 5.00
N TYR A 115 7.75 13.60 4.25
CA TYR A 115 7.82 14.98 3.78
C TYR A 115 7.71 16.00 4.93
N TYR A 116 6.86 15.71 5.92
CA TYR A 116 6.69 16.56 7.10
C TYR A 116 7.60 16.17 8.27
N ASP A 117 8.45 15.15 8.10
CA ASP A 117 9.27 14.59 9.17
C ASP A 117 8.47 14.25 10.44
N ALA A 118 7.31 13.63 10.22
CA ALA A 118 6.36 13.31 11.29
C ALA A 118 5.75 11.93 11.07
N PRO A 119 5.51 11.15 12.14
CA PRO A 119 4.79 9.90 12.01
C PRO A 119 3.33 10.17 11.61
N ILE A 120 2.74 9.29 10.79
CA ILE A 120 1.39 9.48 10.23
C ILE A 120 0.32 9.69 11.32
N HIS A 121 0.45 9.05 12.48
CA HIS A 121 -0.51 9.23 13.58
C HIS A 121 -0.52 10.67 14.13
N GLU A 122 0.60 11.41 14.07
CA GLU A 122 0.64 12.82 14.47
C GLU A 122 -0.06 13.69 13.43
N LEU A 123 0.15 13.42 12.14
CA LEU A 123 -0.55 14.10 11.05
C LEU A 123 -2.07 13.92 11.12
N LEU A 124 -2.54 12.82 11.71
CA LEU A 124 -3.97 12.51 11.90
C LEU A 124 -4.54 13.04 13.22
N GLY A 125 -3.73 13.61 14.11
CA GLY A 125 -4.14 14.03 15.45
C GLY A 125 -4.11 12.87 16.44
N THR A 126 -2.92 12.58 16.97
CA THR A 126 -2.69 11.45 17.88
C THR A 126 -3.55 11.54 19.14
N TYR A 127 -4.22 10.44 19.48
CA TYR A 127 -4.91 10.27 20.75
C TYR A 127 -4.14 9.38 21.74
N ARG A 128 -3.44 8.35 21.24
CA ARG A 128 -2.66 7.40 22.05
C ARG A 128 -1.49 6.83 21.23
N GLU A 129 -0.40 6.53 21.91
CA GLU A 129 0.84 5.99 21.30
C GLU A 129 1.00 4.48 21.53
N ARG A 130 0.13 3.87 22.34
CA ARG A 130 0.15 2.43 22.65
C ARG A 130 -1.24 1.83 22.66
N LEU A 131 -1.35 0.60 22.19
CA LEU A 131 -2.58 -0.17 22.05
C LEU A 131 -2.34 -1.62 22.48
N PRO A 132 -3.30 -2.29 23.14
CA PRO A 132 -3.21 -3.72 23.35
C PRO A 132 -3.31 -4.45 22.01
N VAL A 133 -2.52 -5.50 21.84
CA VAL A 133 -2.53 -6.38 20.65
C VAL A 133 -3.04 -7.76 21.05
N TYR A 134 -3.61 -8.49 20.10
CA TYR A 134 -4.02 -9.88 20.28
C TYR A 134 -3.35 -10.75 19.21
N VAL A 135 -3.17 -12.03 19.52
CA VAL A 135 -2.66 -13.00 18.57
C VAL A 135 -3.80 -13.36 17.62
N SER A 136 -3.71 -12.87 16.38
CA SER A 136 -4.58 -13.29 15.29
C SER A 136 -3.83 -14.36 14.49
N THR A 137 -4.15 -15.62 14.76
CA THR A 137 -3.83 -16.70 13.81
C THR A 137 -4.99 -16.82 12.82
N TYR A 138 -4.72 -17.34 11.64
CA TYR A 138 -5.79 -17.88 10.80
C TYR A 138 -6.52 -19.02 11.52
#